data_AF-A0A101V999-F1
#
_entry.id   AF-A0A101V999-F1
#
_cell.length_a   1.000
_cell.length_b   1.000
_cell.length_c   1.000
_cell.angle_alpha   90.00
_cell.angle_beta   90.00
_cell.angle_gamma   90.00
#
_symmetry.space_group_name_H-M   'P 1'
#
loop_
_entity.id
_entity.type
_entity.pdbx_description
1 polymer ?
#
loop_
_entity_poly.entity_id
_entity_poly.type
_entity_poly.pdbx_seq_one_letter_code
_entity_poly.pdbx_strand_id
1 'polypeptide(L)'
;MATIMNFLDNQLTLADQIMLNDFNIKNKCIWELSQFKIENKKRHFYPSLFLLSYSLFKRESNVKVISMAAIIQLIYLASEIHKYEGDNPEYPVLVGDYIYAMFFQYLCKYDMIEWLAPLSQTISVMHLGSMERFESNPVKNSILNIISKENAALGEISCFLGANFANAPARAVNSLKEIGYILGLIFGLLDDKRASVSKILNYIEEAEEHISIVSSLSNNKEKITNFQQMINSLKSSILEVNSKVC
;
A
#
# COMPACT_ATOMS: atom_id res chain seq x y z
N MET A 1 -10.65 11.59 17.54
CA MET A 1 -10.86 10.21 17.03
C MET A 1 -11.83 10.19 15.86
N ALA A 2 -13.07 10.69 16.00
CA ALA A 2 -14.06 10.69 14.90
C ALA A 2 -13.65 11.50 13.65
N THR A 3 -13.00 12.66 13.77
CA THR A 3 -12.71 13.54 12.62
C THR A 3 -11.55 13.07 11.73
N ILE A 4 -10.64 12.25 12.28
CA ILE A 4 -9.40 11.78 11.62
C ILE A 4 -9.69 10.60 10.70
N MET A 5 -10.42 9.60 11.21
CA MET A 5 -10.99 8.53 10.41
C MET A 5 -11.85 9.12 9.29
N ASN A 6 -12.71 10.10 9.59
CA ASN A 6 -13.64 10.67 8.61
C ASN A 6 -12.95 11.31 7.38
N PHE A 7 -11.78 11.95 7.49
CA PHE A 7 -11.10 12.53 6.32
C PHE A 7 -10.47 11.47 5.41
N LEU A 8 -9.74 10.51 5.99
CA LEU A 8 -9.11 9.44 5.24
C LEU A 8 -10.17 8.50 4.66
N ASP A 9 -11.18 8.13 5.46
CA ASP A 9 -12.29 7.26 5.07
C ASP A 9 -13.08 7.88 3.92
N ASN A 10 -13.32 9.20 3.93
CA ASN A 10 -13.99 9.87 2.81
C ASN A 10 -13.19 9.75 1.50
N GLN A 11 -11.87 9.94 1.55
CA GLN A 11 -11.02 9.86 0.36
C GLN A 11 -10.87 8.44 -0.16
N LEU A 12 -10.73 7.47 0.73
CA LEU A 12 -10.71 6.05 0.40
C LEU A 12 -12.05 5.61 -0.19
N THR A 13 -13.16 6.08 0.37
CA THR A 13 -14.51 5.85 -0.18
C THR A 13 -14.64 6.42 -1.60
N LEU A 14 -14.12 7.63 -1.83
CA LEU A 14 -14.11 8.22 -3.17
C LEU A 14 -13.23 7.42 -4.15
N ALA A 15 -12.06 6.93 -3.70
CA ALA A 15 -11.21 6.06 -4.52
C ALA A 15 -11.93 4.76 -4.88
N ASP A 16 -12.59 4.12 -3.92
CA ASP A 16 -13.42 2.93 -4.14
C ASP A 16 -14.57 3.21 -5.10
N GLN A 17 -15.22 4.38 -5.00
CA GLN A 17 -16.29 4.79 -5.91
C GLN A 17 -15.80 4.99 -7.34
N ILE A 18 -14.63 5.61 -7.53
CA ILE A 18 -14.02 5.76 -8.86
C ILE A 18 -13.76 4.37 -9.47
N MET A 19 -13.25 3.44 -8.68
CA MET A 19 -13.09 2.05 -9.11
C MET A 19 -14.45 1.46 -9.48
N LEU A 20 -15.41 1.46 -8.56
CA LEU A 20 -16.76 0.89 -8.72
C LEU A 20 -17.51 1.38 -9.97
N ASN A 21 -17.46 2.69 -10.24
CA ASN A 21 -18.17 3.30 -11.36
C ASN A 21 -17.63 2.85 -12.72
N ASP A 22 -16.32 2.64 -12.83
CA ASP A 22 -15.70 2.13 -14.06
C ASP A 22 -15.78 0.58 -14.12
N PHE A 23 -15.93 -0.10 -12.97
CA PHE A 23 -16.25 -1.54 -12.85
C PHE A 23 -17.70 -1.90 -13.20
N ASN A 24 -18.47 -1.02 -13.86
CA ASN A 24 -19.85 -1.26 -14.27
C ASN A 24 -19.97 -2.30 -15.43
N ILE A 25 -19.15 -3.35 -15.40
CA ILE A 25 -19.46 -4.65 -15.96
C ILE A 25 -20.66 -5.16 -15.15
N LYS A 26 -21.69 -5.63 -15.85
CA LYS A 26 -22.93 -6.20 -15.30
C LYS A 26 -22.74 -7.38 -14.30
N ASN A 27 -21.52 -7.72 -13.90
CA ASN A 27 -21.19 -8.77 -12.97
C ASN A 27 -20.53 -8.21 -11.70
N LYS A 28 -21.31 -8.16 -10.61
CA LYS A 28 -20.85 -7.97 -9.23
C LYS A 28 -19.65 -8.85 -8.83
N CYS A 29 -19.42 -9.96 -9.55
CA CYS A 29 -18.40 -10.96 -9.24
C CYS A 29 -16.97 -10.43 -9.14
N ILE A 30 -16.53 -9.45 -9.95
CA ILE A 30 -15.11 -9.03 -9.92
C ILE A 30 -14.78 -8.34 -8.59
N TRP A 31 -15.75 -7.60 -8.03
CA TRP A 31 -15.51 -6.82 -6.81
C TRP A 31 -15.87 -7.55 -5.51
N GLU A 32 -16.51 -8.72 -5.63
CA GLU A 32 -16.61 -9.72 -4.57
C GLU A 32 -15.24 -10.41 -4.39
N LEU A 33 -14.24 -9.64 -3.94
CA LEU A 33 -12.90 -10.15 -3.59
C LEU A 33 -12.91 -11.23 -2.51
N SER A 34 -14.05 -11.43 -1.85
CA SER A 34 -14.28 -12.55 -0.93
C SER A 34 -13.95 -13.88 -1.59
N GLN A 35 -14.19 -14.04 -2.89
CA GLN A 35 -13.82 -15.25 -3.63
C GLN A 35 -12.29 -15.46 -3.67
N PHE A 36 -11.52 -14.37 -3.64
CA PHE A 36 -10.05 -14.36 -3.63
C PHE A 36 -9.45 -14.30 -2.21
N LYS A 37 -10.29 -14.38 -1.16
CA LYS A 37 -9.88 -14.31 0.26
C LYS A 37 -9.11 -13.04 0.65
N ILE A 38 -9.26 -11.95 -0.11
CA ILE A 38 -8.62 -10.68 0.26
C ILE A 38 -9.39 -10.07 1.42
N GLU A 39 -8.74 -9.95 2.57
CA GLU A 39 -9.35 -9.39 3.78
C GLU A 39 -9.70 -7.91 3.59
N ASN A 40 -10.93 -7.53 3.94
CA ASN A 40 -11.36 -6.13 3.88
C ASN A 40 -10.47 -5.18 4.70
N LYS A 41 -9.84 -5.66 5.78
CA LYS A 41 -8.92 -4.84 6.60
C LYS A 41 -7.63 -4.44 5.87
N LYS A 42 -7.25 -5.18 4.84
CA LYS A 42 -6.06 -4.91 4.01
C LYS A 42 -6.36 -3.97 2.84
N ARG A 43 -7.65 -3.74 2.57
CA ARG A 43 -8.18 -3.12 1.34
C ARG A 43 -7.80 -1.66 1.14
N HIS A 44 -7.16 -0.99 2.10
CA HIS A 44 -6.78 0.42 1.98
C HIS A 44 -5.40 0.75 2.54
N PHE A 45 -4.56 -0.26 2.83
CA PHE A 45 -3.26 -0.02 3.46
C PHE A 45 -2.36 0.91 2.61
N TYR A 46 -2.06 0.54 1.36
CA TYR A 46 -1.21 1.33 0.48
C TYR A 46 -1.82 2.68 0.05
N PRO A 47 -3.12 2.77 -0.30
CA PRO A 47 -3.78 4.05 -0.51
C PRO A 47 -3.70 4.98 0.71
N SER A 48 -3.80 4.43 1.92
CA SER A 48 -3.65 5.22 3.16
C SER A 48 -2.25 5.78 3.31
N LEU A 49 -1.21 5.00 3.01
CA LEU A 49 0.18 5.48 3.01
C LEU A 49 0.37 6.67 2.07
N PHE A 50 -0.18 6.58 0.86
CA PHE A 50 -0.16 7.68 -0.12
C PHE A 50 -0.90 8.92 0.39
N LEU A 51 -2.14 8.77 0.84
CA LEU A 51 -2.98 9.88 1.30
C LEU A 51 -2.44 10.55 2.56
N LEU A 52 -1.94 9.77 3.53
CA LEU A 52 -1.30 10.29 4.73
C LEU A 52 -0.05 11.09 4.38
N SER A 53 0.81 10.54 3.51
CA SER A 53 2.02 11.22 3.03
C SER A 53 1.70 12.54 2.34
N TYR A 54 0.68 12.54 1.48
CA TYR A 54 0.19 13.76 0.82
C TYR A 54 -0.34 14.80 1.84
N SER A 55 -1.13 14.33 2.81
CA SER A 55 -1.82 15.21 3.77
C SER A 55 -0.88 15.98 4.70
N LEU A 56 0.35 15.46 4.90
CA LEU A 56 1.37 16.14 5.69
C LEU A 56 1.74 17.51 5.11
N PHE A 57 1.64 17.72 3.80
CA PHE A 57 2.06 18.95 3.14
C PHE A 57 0.91 19.68 2.41
N LYS A 58 -0.24 19.02 2.23
CA LYS A 58 -1.45 19.61 1.62
C LYS A 58 -2.71 19.26 2.41
N ARG A 59 -3.68 20.18 2.46
CA ARG A 59 -4.95 19.97 3.18
C ARG A 59 -6.05 19.37 2.31
N GLU A 60 -6.10 19.78 1.05
CA GLU A 60 -7.17 19.42 0.12
C GLU A 60 -6.63 18.47 -0.95
N SER A 61 -7.43 17.47 -1.29
CA SER A 61 -7.17 16.52 -2.37
C SER A 61 -8.01 16.90 -3.58
N ASN A 62 -7.41 16.79 -4.77
CA ASN A 62 -8.11 16.95 -6.03
C ASN A 62 -8.35 15.58 -6.68
N VAL A 63 -9.01 15.58 -7.85
CA VAL A 63 -9.33 14.34 -8.57
C VAL A 63 -8.08 13.50 -8.88
N LYS A 64 -6.93 14.10 -9.18
CA LYS A 64 -5.69 13.35 -9.46
C LYS A 64 -5.18 12.62 -8.22
N VAL A 65 -5.23 13.26 -7.05
CA VAL A 65 -4.84 12.64 -5.77
C VAL A 65 -5.73 11.43 -5.47
N ILE A 66 -7.05 11.60 -5.54
CA ILE A 66 -7.99 10.51 -5.28
C ILE A 66 -7.82 9.38 -6.31
N SER A 67 -7.60 9.73 -7.58
CA SER A 67 -7.38 8.75 -8.64
C SER A 67 -6.07 7.99 -8.48
N MET A 68 -5.01 8.64 -7.98
CA MET A 68 -3.74 7.97 -7.68
C MET A 68 -3.89 6.99 -6.51
N ALA A 69 -4.67 7.32 -5.49
CA ALA A 69 -5.01 6.38 -4.43
C ALA A 69 -5.75 5.14 -4.98
N ALA A 70 -6.68 5.32 -5.93
CA ALA A 70 -7.35 4.23 -6.63
C ALA A 70 -6.38 3.39 -7.49
N ILE A 71 -5.46 4.03 -8.22
CA ILE A 71 -4.41 3.36 -9.02
C ILE A 71 -3.53 2.47 -8.14
N ILE A 72 -3.08 2.98 -7.00
CA ILE A 72 -2.29 2.21 -6.02
C ILE A 72 -3.08 0.99 -5.52
N GLN A 73 -4.39 1.17 -5.27
CA GLN A 73 -5.25 0.06 -4.87
C GLN A 73 -5.40 -0.98 -5.98
N LEU A 74 -5.59 -0.57 -7.24
CA LEU A 74 -5.67 -1.49 -8.38
C LEU A 74 -4.39 -2.34 -8.49
N ILE A 75 -3.21 -1.73 -8.32
CA ILE A 75 -1.93 -2.45 -8.34
C ILE A 75 -1.86 -3.52 -7.24
N TYR A 76 -2.24 -3.17 -6.01
CA TYR A 76 -2.26 -4.12 -4.90
C TYR A 76 -3.22 -5.28 -5.20
N LEU A 77 -4.44 -4.97 -5.63
CA LEU A 77 -5.47 -5.99 -5.88
C LEU A 77 -5.09 -6.94 -7.02
N ALA A 78 -4.55 -6.44 -8.12
CA ALA A 78 -4.08 -7.28 -9.22
C ALA A 78 -3.01 -8.27 -8.74
N SER A 79 -2.03 -7.78 -7.98
CA SER A 79 -0.97 -8.61 -7.39
C SER A 79 -1.53 -9.68 -6.45
N GLU A 80 -2.48 -9.34 -5.59
CA GLU A 80 -3.09 -10.32 -4.67
C GLU A 80 -3.94 -11.37 -5.38
N ILE A 81 -4.70 -10.97 -6.40
CA ILE A 81 -5.53 -11.90 -7.18
C ILE A 81 -4.66 -12.93 -7.90
N HIS A 82 -3.51 -12.53 -8.43
CA HIS A 82 -2.56 -13.45 -9.08
C HIS A 82 -1.96 -14.49 -8.12
N LYS A 83 -2.07 -14.32 -6.80
CA LYS A 83 -1.62 -15.30 -5.79
C LYS A 83 -2.69 -16.35 -5.45
N TYR A 84 -3.87 -16.28 -6.04
CA TYR A 84 -4.97 -17.19 -5.72
C TYR A 84 -4.76 -18.60 -6.30
N GLU A 85 -4.69 -19.59 -5.41
CA GLU A 85 -4.54 -21.02 -5.74
C GLU A 85 -5.91 -21.74 -5.68
N GLY A 86 -6.74 -21.56 -6.71
CA GLY A 86 -8.03 -22.26 -6.84
C GLY A 86 -8.10 -23.17 -8.06
N ASP A 87 -9.24 -23.86 -8.22
CA ASP A 87 -9.43 -24.91 -9.24
C ASP A 87 -9.31 -24.41 -10.70
N ASN A 88 -9.51 -23.11 -10.95
CA ASN A 88 -9.37 -22.47 -12.27
C ASN A 88 -8.29 -21.37 -12.22
N PRO A 89 -6.99 -21.73 -12.33
CA PRO A 89 -5.89 -20.77 -12.20
C PRO A 89 -5.88 -19.68 -13.28
N GLU A 90 -6.52 -19.91 -14.43
CA GLU A 90 -6.60 -18.93 -15.52
C GLU A 90 -7.51 -17.75 -15.18
N TYR A 91 -8.54 -17.98 -14.37
CA TYR A 91 -9.53 -16.94 -14.05
C TYR A 91 -8.91 -15.80 -13.20
N PRO A 92 -8.19 -16.05 -12.09
CA PRO A 92 -7.46 -15.02 -11.37
C PRO A 92 -6.45 -14.27 -12.25
N VAL A 93 -5.73 -14.96 -13.15
CA VAL A 93 -4.79 -14.32 -14.08
C VAL A 93 -5.51 -13.28 -14.94
N LEU A 94 -6.61 -13.66 -15.60
CA LEU A 94 -7.40 -12.75 -16.43
C LEU A 94 -8.01 -11.59 -15.64
N VAL A 95 -8.45 -11.84 -14.40
CA VAL A 95 -8.98 -10.78 -13.53
C VAL A 95 -7.88 -9.79 -13.14
N GLY A 96 -6.69 -10.27 -12.78
CA GLY A 96 -5.56 -9.40 -12.48
C GLY A 96 -5.09 -8.59 -13.71
N ASP A 97 -5.06 -9.21 -14.89
CA ASP A 97 -4.71 -8.53 -16.14
C ASP A 97 -5.73 -7.43 -16.50
N TYR A 98 -7.02 -7.71 -16.28
CA TYR A 98 -8.08 -6.72 -16.43
C TYR A 98 -7.89 -5.53 -15.47
N ILE A 99 -7.54 -5.80 -14.21
CA ILE A 99 -7.26 -4.74 -13.22
C ILE A 99 -6.01 -3.93 -13.62
N TYR A 100 -4.96 -4.57 -14.15
CA TYR A 100 -3.81 -3.84 -14.70
C TYR A 100 -4.17 -3.00 -15.93
N ALA A 101 -5.05 -3.50 -16.81
CA ALA A 101 -5.58 -2.70 -17.91
C ALA A 101 -6.32 -1.44 -17.42
N MET A 102 -7.08 -1.55 -16.32
CA MET A 102 -7.71 -0.38 -15.67
C MET A 102 -6.69 0.58 -15.09
N PHE A 103 -5.63 0.07 -14.44
CA PHE A 103 -4.51 0.88 -13.96
C PHE A 103 -3.93 1.76 -15.09
N PHE A 104 -3.65 1.19 -16.26
CA PHE A 104 -3.16 1.95 -17.42
C PHE A 104 -4.19 2.97 -17.92
N GLN A 105 -5.46 2.57 -18.01
CA GLN A 105 -6.55 3.48 -18.40
C GLN A 105 -6.67 4.68 -17.46
N TYR A 106 -6.48 4.48 -16.15
CA TYR A 106 -6.59 5.54 -15.16
C TYR A 106 -5.42 6.52 -15.26
N LEU A 107 -4.19 6.04 -15.49
CA LEU A 107 -3.05 6.92 -15.76
C LEU A 107 -3.32 7.82 -16.97
N CYS A 108 -3.91 7.28 -18.04
CA CYS A 108 -4.29 8.07 -19.22
C CYS A 108 -5.45 9.03 -18.94
N LYS A 109 -6.55 8.54 -18.34
CA LYS A 109 -7.79 9.29 -18.10
C LYS A 109 -7.59 10.54 -17.24
N TYR A 110 -6.65 10.49 -16.31
CA TYR A 110 -6.39 11.56 -15.35
C TYR A 110 -5.10 12.36 -15.64
N ASP A 111 -4.52 12.18 -16.83
CA ASP A 111 -3.28 12.86 -17.25
C ASP A 111 -2.14 12.67 -16.23
N MET A 112 -1.82 11.41 -15.93
CA MET A 112 -0.81 10.99 -14.95
C MET A 112 0.21 10.00 -15.54
N ILE A 113 0.36 9.98 -16.88
CA ILE A 113 1.21 9.04 -17.61
C ILE A 113 2.69 9.14 -17.20
N GLU A 114 3.12 10.29 -16.66
CA GLU A 114 4.47 10.49 -16.14
C GLU A 114 4.83 9.51 -15.01
N TRP A 115 3.82 8.96 -14.32
CA TRP A 115 4.01 7.97 -13.25
C TRP A 115 4.03 6.52 -13.75
N LEU A 116 3.80 6.29 -15.05
CA LEU A 116 3.81 4.95 -15.64
C LEU A 116 5.15 4.23 -15.40
N ALA A 117 6.26 4.90 -15.68
CA ALA A 117 7.59 4.32 -15.52
C ALA A 117 7.86 3.85 -14.09
N PRO A 118 7.79 4.71 -13.05
CA PRO A 118 8.05 4.27 -11.68
C PRO A 118 7.05 3.22 -11.19
N LEU A 119 5.76 3.35 -11.51
CA LEU A 119 4.75 2.36 -11.10
C LEU A 119 4.95 1.00 -11.76
N SER A 120 5.27 0.98 -13.07
CA SER A 120 5.57 -0.27 -13.79
C SER A 120 6.82 -0.98 -13.28
N GLN A 121 7.84 -0.21 -12.86
CA GLN A 121 9.02 -0.75 -12.22
C GLN A 121 8.66 -1.38 -10.86
N THR A 122 7.84 -0.71 -10.05
CA THR A 122 7.35 -1.28 -8.78
C THR A 122 6.57 -2.58 -9.02
N ILE A 123 5.64 -2.61 -9.99
CA ILE A 123 4.89 -3.83 -10.35
C ILE A 123 5.84 -4.97 -10.73
N SER A 124 6.86 -4.68 -11.54
CA SER A 124 7.86 -5.67 -11.95
C SER A 124 8.64 -6.23 -10.75
N VAL A 125 9.03 -5.37 -9.81
CA VAL A 125 9.70 -5.78 -8.56
C VAL A 125 8.79 -6.65 -7.71
N MET A 126 7.51 -6.29 -7.56
CA MET A 126 6.53 -7.06 -6.80
C MET A 126 6.38 -8.48 -7.36
N HIS A 127 6.18 -8.61 -8.68
CA HIS A 127 6.04 -9.92 -9.31
C HIS A 127 7.32 -10.73 -9.29
N LEU A 128 8.50 -10.10 -9.40
CA LEU A 128 9.77 -10.79 -9.20
C LEU A 128 9.83 -11.40 -7.79
N GLY A 129 9.39 -10.67 -6.76
CA GLY A 129 9.28 -11.21 -5.40
C GLY A 129 8.35 -12.43 -5.33
N SER A 130 7.19 -12.37 -5.96
CA SER A 130 6.25 -13.51 -6.00
C SER A 130 6.79 -14.71 -6.78
N MET A 131 7.48 -14.49 -7.91
CA MET A 131 8.18 -15.55 -8.63
C MET A 131 9.24 -16.21 -7.76
N GLU A 132 10.07 -15.43 -7.06
CA GLU A 132 11.09 -15.95 -6.13
C GLU A 132 10.48 -16.77 -4.98
N ARG A 133 9.26 -16.43 -4.54
CA ARG A 133 8.50 -17.22 -3.55
C ARG A 133 8.11 -18.59 -4.12
N PHE A 134 7.60 -18.64 -5.34
CA PHE A 134 7.21 -19.90 -6.00
C PHE A 134 8.41 -20.79 -6.34
N GLU A 135 9.54 -20.22 -6.75
CA GLU A 135 10.76 -20.97 -7.09
C GLU A 135 11.40 -21.67 -5.88
N SER A 136 11.07 -21.24 -4.65
CA SER A 136 11.36 -21.90 -3.37
C SER A 136 12.69 -22.67 -3.32
N ASN A 137 13.79 -21.93 -3.47
CA ASN A 137 15.12 -22.42 -3.08
C ASN A 137 15.54 -21.71 -1.78
N PRO A 138 15.30 -22.30 -0.59
CA PRO A 138 15.47 -21.65 0.72
C PRO A 138 16.92 -21.21 1.02
N VAL A 139 17.88 -21.66 0.22
CA VAL A 139 19.30 -21.28 0.30
C VAL A 139 19.60 -19.98 -0.47
N LYS A 140 18.79 -19.61 -1.48
CA LYS A 140 19.10 -18.50 -2.40
C LYS A 140 18.53 -17.14 -1.99
N ASN A 141 17.31 -17.09 -1.45
CA ASN A 141 16.62 -15.82 -1.16
C ASN A 141 16.09 -15.78 0.27
N SER A 142 16.49 -14.75 1.04
CA SER A 142 15.95 -14.55 2.38
C SER A 142 14.47 -14.14 2.29
N ILE A 143 13.64 -14.61 3.23
CA ILE A 143 12.21 -14.23 3.28
C ILE A 143 12.01 -12.72 3.36
N LEU A 144 12.94 -12.01 4.00
CA LEU A 144 12.94 -10.55 4.06
C LEU A 144 13.07 -9.91 2.67
N ASN A 145 13.95 -10.45 1.82
CA ASN A 145 14.12 -9.96 0.45
C ASN A 145 12.89 -10.24 -0.43
N ILE A 146 12.22 -11.38 -0.23
CA ILE A 146 10.98 -11.69 -0.93
C ILE A 146 9.88 -10.70 -0.51
N ILE A 147 9.68 -10.52 0.80
CA ILE A 147 8.64 -9.64 1.32
C ILE A 147 8.93 -8.17 0.98
N SER A 148 10.20 -7.75 0.98
CA SER A 148 10.54 -6.38 0.58
C SER A 148 10.14 -6.10 -0.87
N LYS A 149 10.36 -7.06 -1.78
CA LYS A 149 9.91 -6.95 -3.17
C LYS A 149 8.40 -6.94 -3.28
N GLU A 150 7.72 -7.90 -2.67
CA GLU A 150 6.27 -8.07 -2.81
C GLU A 150 5.45 -6.96 -2.15
N ASN A 151 5.91 -6.42 -1.01
CA ASN A 151 5.10 -5.56 -0.15
C ASN A 151 5.76 -4.21 0.15
N ALA A 152 7.06 -4.17 0.45
CA ALA A 152 7.74 -2.92 0.78
C ALA A 152 7.83 -1.99 -0.44
N ALA A 153 8.07 -2.53 -1.63
CA ALA A 153 8.17 -1.75 -2.87
C ALA A 153 6.90 -0.93 -3.17
N LEU A 154 5.70 -1.47 -2.90
CA LEU A 154 4.45 -0.74 -3.08
C LEU A 154 4.25 0.33 -2.00
N GLY A 155 4.68 0.06 -0.76
CA GLY A 155 4.66 1.05 0.33
C GLY A 155 5.60 2.22 0.05
N GLU A 156 6.81 1.91 -0.40
CA GLU A 156 7.84 2.87 -0.81
C GLU A 156 7.30 3.85 -1.86
N ILE A 157 6.78 3.32 -2.98
CA ILE A 157 6.26 4.17 -4.06
C ILE A 157 5.02 4.95 -3.61
N SER A 158 4.16 4.37 -2.76
CA SER A 158 2.96 5.04 -2.26
C SER A 158 3.31 6.31 -1.47
N CYS A 159 4.22 6.22 -0.50
CA CYS A 159 4.66 7.37 0.27
C CYS A 159 5.46 8.38 -0.56
N PHE A 160 6.32 7.89 -1.46
CA PHE A 160 7.06 8.72 -2.41
C PHE A 160 6.10 9.55 -3.28
N LEU A 161 5.09 8.93 -3.89
CA LEU A 161 4.10 9.63 -4.71
C LEU A 161 3.30 10.63 -3.89
N GLY A 162 2.87 10.27 -2.67
CA GLY A 162 2.13 11.18 -1.80
C GLY A 162 2.93 12.45 -1.50
N ALA A 163 4.22 12.29 -1.18
CA ALA A 163 5.13 13.41 -0.94
C ALA A 163 5.35 14.29 -2.20
N ASN A 164 5.52 13.67 -3.38
CA ASN A 164 5.72 14.38 -4.64
C ASN A 164 4.46 15.14 -5.08
N PHE A 165 3.28 14.51 -5.01
CA PHE A 165 2.00 15.18 -5.29
C PHE A 165 1.78 16.39 -4.37
N ALA A 166 2.29 16.32 -3.15
CA ALA A 166 2.21 17.41 -2.19
C ALA A 166 3.30 18.47 -2.36
N ASN A 167 4.24 18.29 -3.29
CA ASN A 167 5.43 19.13 -3.47
C ASN A 167 6.25 19.27 -2.18
N ALA A 168 6.41 18.17 -1.45
CA ALA A 168 7.17 18.14 -0.20
C ALA A 168 8.67 18.41 -0.44
N PRO A 169 9.39 18.94 0.57
CA PRO A 169 10.85 19.10 0.47
C PRO A 169 11.57 17.77 0.22
N ALA A 170 12.66 17.77 -0.55
CA ALA A 170 13.40 16.55 -0.91
C ALA A 170 13.78 15.68 0.30
N ARG A 171 14.16 16.31 1.43
CA ARG A 171 14.46 15.60 2.69
C ARG A 171 13.24 14.86 3.23
N ALA A 172 12.05 15.45 3.14
CA ALA A 172 10.81 14.81 3.54
C ALA A 172 10.41 13.70 2.57
N VAL A 173 10.59 13.90 1.26
CA VAL A 173 10.36 12.86 0.24
C VAL A 173 11.20 11.62 0.53
N ASN A 174 12.50 11.79 0.81
CA ASN A 174 13.38 10.68 1.15
C ASN A 174 12.95 9.98 2.45
N SER A 175 12.63 10.71 3.51
CA SER A 175 12.16 10.09 4.76
C SER A 175 10.82 9.38 4.60
N LEU A 176 9.89 9.92 3.81
CA LEU A 176 8.61 9.29 3.52
C LEU A 176 8.78 8.03 2.67
N LYS A 177 9.72 8.03 1.73
CA LYS A 177 10.11 6.84 0.97
C LYS A 177 10.53 5.70 1.90
N GLU A 178 11.44 5.97 2.84
CA GLU A 178 11.88 4.98 3.85
C GLU A 178 10.73 4.53 4.74
N ILE A 179 9.90 5.45 5.24
CA ILE A 179 8.70 5.10 6.03
C ILE A 179 7.78 4.16 5.23
N GLY A 180 7.53 4.46 3.95
CA GLY A 180 6.70 3.63 3.09
C GLY A 180 7.27 2.23 2.90
N TYR A 181 8.56 2.13 2.64
CA TYR A 181 9.28 0.86 2.53
C TYR A 181 9.14 0.04 3.82
N ILE A 182 9.47 0.63 4.97
CA ILE A 182 9.45 -0.02 6.28
C ILE A 182 8.03 -0.50 6.63
N LEU A 183 7.02 0.34 6.44
CA LEU A 183 5.64 -0.01 6.74
C LEU A 183 5.10 -1.10 5.81
N GLY A 184 5.47 -1.07 4.53
CA GLY A 184 5.14 -2.15 3.60
C GLY A 184 5.85 -3.47 3.95
N LEU A 185 7.09 -3.42 4.44
CA LEU A 185 7.80 -4.59 4.95
C LEU A 185 7.12 -5.17 6.19
N ILE A 186 6.75 -4.33 7.16
CA ILE A 186 6.01 -4.73 8.36
C ILE A 186 4.67 -5.37 7.96
N PHE A 187 3.93 -4.75 7.04
CA PHE A 187 2.66 -5.25 6.54
C PHE A 187 2.79 -6.67 5.98
N GLY A 188 3.76 -6.91 5.10
CA GLY A 188 3.98 -8.24 4.53
C GLY A 188 4.52 -9.26 5.55
N LEU A 189 5.31 -8.82 6.54
CA LEU A 189 5.81 -9.68 7.61
C LEU A 189 4.70 -10.12 8.57
N LEU A 190 3.71 -9.26 8.82
CA LEU A 190 2.55 -9.61 9.65
C LEU A 190 1.71 -10.74 9.06
N ASP A 191 1.71 -10.87 7.73
CA ASP A 191 1.03 -11.95 7.02
C ASP A 191 1.87 -13.25 6.96
N ASP A 192 3.19 -13.16 7.19
CA ASP A 192 4.07 -14.34 7.18
C ASP A 192 4.21 -14.93 8.58
N LYS A 193 3.72 -16.16 8.75
CA LYS A 193 3.74 -16.92 10.02
C LYS A 193 5.13 -17.15 10.60
N ARG A 194 6.21 -16.89 9.85
CA ARG A 194 7.61 -17.10 10.26
C ARG A 194 8.29 -15.82 10.74
N ALA A 195 7.58 -14.69 10.77
CA ALA A 195 8.17 -13.41 11.15
C ALA A 195 8.46 -13.34 12.66
N SER A 196 9.60 -12.74 13.01
CA SER A 196 10.01 -12.51 14.39
C SER A 196 9.45 -11.19 14.90
N VAL A 197 8.66 -11.23 15.98
CA VAL A 197 8.05 -10.03 16.60
C VAL A 197 9.09 -8.98 16.96
N SER A 198 10.24 -9.38 17.54
CA SER A 198 11.30 -8.43 17.90
C SER A 198 11.89 -7.71 16.69
N LYS A 199 12.08 -8.41 15.56
CA LYS A 199 12.52 -7.77 14.31
C LYS A 199 11.50 -6.75 13.80
N ILE A 200 10.21 -7.07 13.88
CA ILE A 200 9.15 -6.14 13.46
C ILE A 200 9.14 -4.88 14.34
N LEU A 201 9.36 -5.02 15.66
CA LEU A 201 9.44 -3.88 16.56
C LEU A 201 10.62 -2.95 16.25
N ASN A 202 11.79 -3.50 15.89
CA ASN A 202 12.93 -2.68 15.45
C ASN A 202 12.60 -1.84 14.21
N TYR A 203 11.88 -2.41 13.24
CA TYR A 203 11.43 -1.67 12.06
C TYR A 203 10.43 -0.56 12.43
N ILE A 204 9.60 -0.76 13.45
CA ILE A 204 8.71 0.32 13.93
C ILE A 204 9.51 1.48 14.49
N GLU A 205 10.55 1.21 15.27
CA GLU A 205 11.44 2.25 15.81
C GLU A 205 12.13 3.02 14.68
N GLU A 206 12.62 2.33 13.65
CA GLU A 206 13.19 2.96 12.45
C GLU A 206 12.18 3.87 11.72
N ALA A 207 10.92 3.46 11.60
CA ALA A 207 9.87 4.30 11.03
C ALA A 207 9.55 5.53 11.92
N GLU A 208 9.59 5.38 13.24
CA GLU A 208 9.39 6.48 14.21
C GLU A 208 10.52 7.54 14.13
N GLU A 209 11.75 7.11 13.87
CA GLU A 209 12.89 8.02 13.62
C GLU A 209 12.67 8.88 12.37
N HIS A 210 12.27 8.26 11.26
CA HIS A 210 11.96 9.00 10.02
C HIS A 210 10.75 9.93 10.20
N ILE A 211 9.73 9.53 10.96
CA ILE A 211 8.60 10.41 11.29
C ILE A 211 9.07 11.66 12.02
N SER A 212 10.06 11.55 12.92
CA SER A 212 10.60 12.70 13.63
C SER A 212 11.25 13.71 12.67
N ILE A 213 11.93 13.23 11.63
CA ILE A 213 12.47 14.07 10.55
C ILE A 213 11.34 14.77 9.80
N VAL A 214 10.33 14.03 9.35
CA VAL A 214 9.18 14.58 8.61
C VAL A 214 8.41 15.60 9.45
N SER A 215 8.29 15.36 10.76
CA SER A 215 7.61 16.25 11.71
C SER A 215 8.31 17.60 11.86
N SER A 216 9.63 17.65 11.69
CA SER A 216 10.41 18.89 11.67
C SER A 216 10.23 19.71 10.38
N LEU A 217 9.70 19.09 9.33
CA LEU A 217 9.57 19.67 7.98
C LEU A 217 8.13 20.01 7.60
N SER A 218 7.14 19.42 8.28
CA SER A 218 5.72 19.68 8.06
C SER A 218 5.15 20.60 9.13
N ASN A 219 4.41 21.63 8.71
CA ASN A 219 3.66 22.51 9.61
C ASN A 219 2.29 21.93 10.01
N ASN A 220 1.92 20.75 9.52
CA ASN A 220 0.60 20.17 9.69
C ASN A 220 0.56 19.18 10.86
N LYS A 221 0.61 19.70 12.10
CA LYS A 221 0.66 18.90 13.34
C LYS A 221 -0.45 17.86 13.44
N GLU A 222 -1.66 18.20 13.03
CA GLU A 222 -2.79 17.26 13.01
C GLU A 222 -2.48 16.04 12.13
N LYS A 223 -1.96 16.25 10.92
CA LYS A 223 -1.68 15.15 9.97
C LYS A 223 -0.47 14.32 10.38
N ILE A 224 0.52 14.93 11.04
CA ILE A 224 1.61 14.20 11.70
C ILE A 224 1.04 13.23 12.74
N THR A 225 0.14 13.70 13.61
CA THR A 225 -0.50 12.85 14.61
C THR A 225 -1.30 11.71 13.97
N ASN A 226 -1.98 11.95 12.85
CA ASN A 226 -2.71 10.91 12.12
C ASN A 226 -1.77 9.83 11.57
N PHE A 227 -0.64 10.23 11.00
CA PHE A 227 0.37 9.31 10.51
C PHE A 227 0.95 8.46 11.67
N GLN A 228 1.31 9.10 12.77
CA GLN A 228 1.78 8.43 13.98
C GLN A 228 0.76 7.44 14.55
N GLN A 229 -0.53 7.78 14.51
CA GLN A 229 -1.60 6.87 14.94
C GLN A 229 -1.66 5.58 14.13
N MET A 230 -1.42 5.65 12.81
CA MET A 230 -1.35 4.44 11.97
C MET A 230 -0.19 3.53 12.41
N ILE A 231 0.99 4.09 12.66
CA ILE A 231 2.16 3.32 13.16
C ILE A 231 1.84 2.70 14.53
N ASN A 232 1.26 3.48 15.43
CA ASN A 232 0.87 2.99 16.75
C ASN A 232 -0.19 1.88 16.67
N SER A 233 -1.14 1.97 15.74
CA SER A 233 -2.14 0.92 15.52
C SER A 233 -1.51 -0.39 15.04
N LEU A 234 -0.50 -0.32 14.18
CA LEU A 234 0.28 -1.49 13.76
C LEU A 234 1.03 -2.09 14.94
N LYS A 235 1.74 -1.25 15.71
CA LYS A 235 2.47 -1.64 16.93
C LYS A 235 1.58 -2.38 17.93
N SER A 236 0.40 -1.84 18.22
CA SER A 236 -0.57 -2.48 19.12
C SER A 236 -1.06 -3.83 18.59
N SER A 237 -1.35 -3.91 17.29
CA SER A 237 -1.81 -5.16 16.65
C SER A 237 -0.74 -6.27 16.75
N ILE A 238 0.54 -5.92 16.61
CA ILE A 238 1.66 -6.86 16.77
C ILE A 238 1.76 -7.37 18.21
N LEU A 239 1.64 -6.48 19.19
CA LEU A 239 1.73 -6.84 20.61
C LEU A 239 0.56 -7.71 21.08
N GLU A 240 -0.65 -7.46 20.57
CA GLU A 240 -1.84 -8.30 20.85
C GLU A 240 -1.74 -9.70 20.26
N VAL A 241 -1.08 -9.88 19.11
CA VAL A 241 -0.81 -11.21 18.54
C VAL A 241 0.20 -11.95 19.42
N ASN A 242 1.24 -11.26 19.91
CA ASN A 242 2.27 -11.88 20.76
C ASN A 242 1.71 -12.33 22.12
N SER A 243 0.77 -11.59 22.72
CA SER A 243 0.18 -11.95 24.01
C SER A 243 -0.81 -13.13 23.96
N LYS A 244 -1.30 -13.50 22.77
CA LYS A 244 -2.17 -14.68 22.56
C LYS A 244 -1.41 -15.97 22.23
N VAL A 245 -0.11 -15.87 21.98
CA VAL A 245 0.77 -17.00 21.60
C VAL A 245 1.64 -17.47 22.78
N CYS A 246 1.62 -16.74 23.90
CA CYS A 246 2.22 -17.14 25.18
C CYS A 246 1.20 -17.82 26.11
#